data_AF-A0A1W9GWD8-F1
#
_entry.id   AF-A0A1W9GWD8-F1
#
_cell.length_a   1.000
_cell.length_b   1.000
_cell.length_c   1.000
_cell.angle_alpha   90.00
_cell.angle_beta   90.00
_cell.angle_gamma   90.00
#
_symmetry.space_group_name_H-M   'P 1'
#
loop_
_entity.id
_entity.type
_entity.pdbx_description
1 polymer ?
#
loop_
_entity_poly.entity_id
_entity_poly.type
_entity_poly.pdbx_seq_one_letter_code
_entity_poly.pdbx_strand_id
1 'polypeptide(L)'
;MLKKIQLAGAAALAFGLVTVPAQAASSLAINGTLNKLTGGTTFDVWKFKILGTGTFTVDVAAYEASQSNVSTPGYFTNDINGDGELTWLDADTYFYHDTGSIKTTDAIFRCDDVENNCGGVTGASNYFNGYTPGTSPLTRTTHLLTETSVDGSIHFRRDPWYDVAVNTPGDYQFLIADFRLDPAEAVAGMNAGDNFSAPTGFVSPILDHADYRVTFSSIDMYISISGDTIILTPVPEPETWVMLLAGLGLVGWRMNNKVRKKSAAIVAG
;
A
#
# COMPACT_ATOMS: atom_id res chain seq x y z
N MET A 1 -54.47 -40.34 -38.82
CA MET A 1 -53.02 -40.05 -38.78
C MET A 1 -52.82 -38.70 -38.10
N LEU A 2 -52.44 -38.67 -36.83
CA LEU A 2 -52.01 -37.46 -36.13
C LEU A 2 -50.61 -37.72 -35.55
N LYS A 3 -49.60 -37.02 -36.06
CA LYS A 3 -48.22 -37.07 -35.55
C LYS A 3 -48.19 -36.34 -34.19
N LYS A 4 -47.87 -37.06 -33.11
CA LYS A 4 -47.46 -36.45 -31.84
C LYS A 4 -46.05 -35.88 -32.03
N ILE A 5 -45.94 -34.55 -32.09
CA ILE A 5 -44.66 -33.85 -32.03
C ILE A 5 -44.21 -33.86 -30.57
N GLN A 6 -43.17 -34.64 -30.25
CA GLN A 6 -42.48 -34.54 -28.97
C GLN A 6 -41.67 -33.23 -28.98
N LEU A 7 -42.09 -32.24 -28.18
CA LEU A 7 -41.25 -31.11 -27.84
C LEU A 7 -40.09 -31.63 -26.97
N ALA A 8 -38.90 -31.75 -27.56
CA ALA A 8 -37.67 -31.81 -26.79
C ALA A 8 -37.46 -30.45 -26.14
N GLY A 9 -37.68 -30.37 -24.83
CA GLY A 9 -37.41 -29.18 -24.03
C GLY A 9 -35.91 -28.89 -24.02
N ALA A 10 -35.47 -27.94 -24.84
CA ALA A 10 -34.15 -27.34 -24.72
C ALA A 10 -34.13 -26.50 -23.45
N ALA A 11 -33.50 -27.00 -22.39
CA ALA A 11 -33.13 -26.17 -21.25
C ALA A 11 -31.99 -25.25 -21.69
N ALA A 12 -32.35 -24.05 -22.17
CA ALA A 12 -31.38 -22.99 -22.40
C ALA A 12 -30.75 -22.60 -21.06
N LEU A 13 -29.47 -22.89 -20.87
CA LEU A 13 -28.69 -22.22 -19.83
C LEU A 13 -28.52 -20.76 -20.28
N ALA A 14 -29.35 -19.89 -19.75
CA ALA A 14 -29.11 -18.46 -19.80
C ALA A 14 -27.84 -18.19 -18.97
N PHE A 15 -26.71 -17.99 -19.64
CA PHE A 15 -25.57 -17.30 -19.05
C PHE A 15 -25.99 -15.85 -18.84
N GLY A 16 -26.61 -15.58 -17.68
CA GLY A 16 -26.74 -14.21 -17.22
C GLY A 16 -25.35 -13.60 -17.16
N LEU A 17 -25.17 -12.43 -17.75
CA LEU A 17 -23.99 -11.60 -17.55
C LEU A 17 -23.87 -11.38 -16.04
N VAL A 18 -22.99 -12.13 -15.38
CA VAL A 18 -22.60 -11.85 -14.01
C VAL A 18 -21.74 -10.61 -14.11
N THR A 19 -22.34 -9.45 -13.91
CA THR A 19 -21.60 -8.23 -13.65
C THR A 19 -20.97 -8.39 -12.28
N VAL A 20 -19.72 -8.84 -12.25
CA VAL A 20 -18.92 -8.78 -11.02
C VAL A 20 -18.77 -7.30 -10.70
N PRO A 21 -19.16 -6.83 -9.50
CA PRO A 21 -19.02 -5.42 -9.17
C PRO A 21 -17.54 -5.03 -9.31
N ALA A 22 -17.27 -3.90 -9.98
CA ALA A 22 -15.94 -3.30 -9.95
C ALA A 22 -15.58 -3.07 -8.48
N GLN A 23 -14.46 -3.66 -8.05
CA GLN A 23 -14.07 -3.61 -6.65
C GLN A 23 -13.61 -2.20 -6.31
N ALA A 24 -14.10 -1.68 -5.17
CA ALA A 24 -13.70 -0.38 -4.68
C ALA A 24 -12.23 -0.42 -4.23
N ALA A 25 -11.47 0.64 -4.50
CA ALA A 25 -10.11 0.80 -4.01
C ALA A 25 -10.09 0.62 -2.48
N SER A 26 -9.15 -0.21 -1.99
CA SER A 26 -8.87 -0.34 -0.57
C SER A 26 -7.93 0.78 -0.14
N SER A 27 -8.17 1.39 1.01
CA SER A 27 -7.30 2.41 1.56
C SER A 27 -7.26 2.32 3.09
N LEU A 28 -6.10 2.58 3.66
CA LEU A 28 -5.83 2.65 5.09
C LEU A 28 -4.88 3.82 5.35
N ALA A 29 -5.28 4.76 6.21
CA ALA A 29 -4.40 5.81 6.70
C ALA A 29 -3.93 5.49 8.12
N ILE A 30 -2.65 5.71 8.37
CA ILE A 30 -2.03 5.74 9.70
C ILE A 30 -1.53 7.15 9.97
N ASN A 31 -1.55 7.56 11.23
CA ASN A 31 -0.95 8.82 11.67
C ASN A 31 0.06 8.53 12.77
N GLY A 32 1.11 9.35 12.86
CA GLY A 32 2.11 9.23 13.90
C GLY A 32 2.80 10.56 14.17
N THR A 33 3.61 10.55 15.22
CA THR A 33 4.36 11.72 15.70
C THR A 33 5.76 11.27 16.05
N LEU A 34 6.75 11.80 15.31
CA LEU A 34 8.15 11.63 15.62
C LEU A 34 8.56 12.66 16.68
N ASN A 35 9.46 12.28 17.58
CA ASN A 35 9.86 13.09 18.72
C ASN A 35 11.36 13.39 18.67
N LYS A 36 11.72 14.58 19.13
CA LYS A 36 13.12 14.98 19.25
C LYS A 36 13.75 14.29 20.44
N LEU A 37 14.95 13.77 20.22
CA LEU A 37 15.78 13.16 21.25
C LEU A 37 17.02 14.01 21.51
N THR A 38 17.73 13.68 22.58
CA THR A 38 19.10 14.19 22.75
C THR A 38 19.98 13.53 21.69
N GLY A 39 20.43 14.32 20.70
CA GLY A 39 21.34 13.86 19.66
C GLY A 39 20.67 13.16 18.47
N GLY A 40 19.38 13.36 18.24
CA GLY A 40 18.67 12.81 17.08
C GLY A 40 17.15 12.95 17.17
N THR A 41 16.43 12.16 16.39
CA THR A 41 14.97 12.02 16.41
C THR A 41 14.56 10.55 16.56
N THR A 42 13.31 10.31 16.98
CA THR A 42 12.71 8.97 16.87
C THR A 42 12.37 8.68 15.42
N PHE A 43 12.14 7.40 15.11
CA PHE A 43 11.49 6.95 13.89
C PHE A 43 10.42 5.93 14.28
N ASP A 44 9.41 5.76 13.43
CA ASP A 44 8.34 4.80 13.68
C ASP A 44 8.49 3.57 12.78
N VAL A 45 7.94 2.44 13.24
CA VAL A 45 7.96 1.16 12.54
C VAL A 45 6.57 0.54 12.49
N TRP A 46 6.15 0.17 11.29
CA TRP A 46 4.89 -0.49 11.02
C TRP A 46 5.14 -1.86 10.41
N LYS A 47 4.52 -2.91 10.97
CA LYS A 47 4.66 -4.26 10.43
C LYS A 47 3.72 -4.45 9.25
N PHE A 48 4.20 -5.15 8.24
CA PHE A 48 3.46 -5.56 7.07
C PHE A 48 3.44 -7.08 7.00
N LYS A 49 2.25 -7.64 6.81
CA LYS A 49 2.06 -9.05 6.46
C LYS A 49 1.41 -9.13 5.09
N ILE A 50 2.20 -9.46 4.08
CA ILE A 50 1.76 -9.47 2.69
C ILE A 50 1.50 -10.91 2.25
N LEU A 51 0.25 -11.24 1.97
CA LEU A 51 -0.23 -12.62 1.76
C LEU A 51 -0.25 -13.06 0.30
N GLY A 52 0.10 -12.19 -0.64
CA GLY A 52 0.28 -12.53 -2.04
C GLY A 52 0.85 -11.36 -2.84
N THR A 53 0.96 -11.55 -4.16
CA THR A 53 1.46 -10.51 -5.08
C THR A 53 0.38 -9.48 -5.39
N GLY A 54 0.79 -8.29 -5.77
CA GLY A 54 -0.07 -7.18 -6.13
C GLY A 54 0.67 -5.85 -6.03
N THR A 55 -0.07 -4.75 -6.12
CA THR A 55 0.46 -3.40 -6.01
C THR A 55 -0.23 -2.61 -4.91
N PHE A 56 0.49 -1.70 -4.27
CA PHE A 56 -0.13 -0.72 -3.38
C PHE A 56 0.68 0.57 -3.41
N THR A 57 0.00 1.69 -3.26
CA THR A 57 0.60 3.02 -3.19
C THR A 57 0.90 3.36 -1.73
N VAL A 58 2.06 3.99 -1.52
CA VAL A 58 2.43 4.71 -0.29
C VAL A 58 2.36 6.20 -0.62
N ASP A 59 1.53 6.93 0.12
CA ASP A 59 1.36 8.38 -0.01
C ASP A 59 1.57 8.99 1.38
N VAL A 60 2.63 9.77 1.54
CA VAL A 60 2.98 10.40 2.81
C VAL A 60 2.54 11.86 2.78
N ALA A 61 1.78 12.26 3.79
CA ALA A 61 1.51 13.65 4.10
C ALA A 61 2.32 14.04 5.33
N ALA A 62 3.32 14.88 5.09
CA ALA A 62 4.17 15.51 6.09
C ALA A 62 4.33 17.00 5.73
N TYR A 63 4.96 17.77 6.61
CA TYR A 63 5.25 19.18 6.32
C TYR A 63 6.74 19.41 6.19
N GLU A 64 7.25 19.26 4.97
CA GLU A 64 8.69 19.29 4.69
C GLU A 64 9.35 20.61 5.14
N ALA A 65 10.38 20.44 5.97
CA ALA A 65 11.13 21.51 6.61
C ALA A 65 12.07 22.30 5.67
N SER A 66 12.44 21.73 4.52
CA SER A 66 13.59 22.19 3.70
C SER A 66 13.35 23.48 2.89
N GLN A 67 12.14 24.04 2.90
CA GLN A 67 11.85 25.23 2.10
C GLN A 67 12.47 26.53 2.65
N SER A 68 13.03 27.33 1.75
CA SER A 68 13.67 28.60 2.09
C SER A 68 12.69 29.76 2.35
N ASN A 69 11.36 29.57 2.26
CA ASN A 69 10.39 30.58 2.71
C ASN A 69 8.93 30.07 2.78
N VAL A 70 8.12 30.73 3.61
CA VAL A 70 6.67 30.50 3.81
C VAL A 70 5.75 31.10 2.74
N SER A 71 6.31 31.71 1.69
CA SER A 71 5.56 32.49 0.68
C SER A 71 5.49 31.83 -0.70
N THR A 72 6.02 30.62 -0.85
CA THR A 72 5.99 29.86 -2.09
C THR A 72 4.52 29.52 -2.46
N PRO A 73 4.03 29.86 -3.67
CA PRO A 73 2.68 29.47 -4.09
C PRO A 73 2.48 27.94 -4.08
N GLY A 74 1.34 27.46 -3.58
CA GLY A 74 1.06 26.03 -3.41
C GLY A 74 1.52 25.46 -2.05
N TYR A 75 2.16 26.28 -1.23
CA TYR A 75 2.50 25.98 0.15
C TYR A 75 1.33 26.38 1.06
N PHE A 76 0.79 25.46 1.85
CA PHE A 76 -0.16 25.78 2.91
C PHE A 76 0.18 24.97 4.16
N THR A 77 0.03 25.54 5.34
CA THR A 77 0.16 24.80 6.59
C THR A 77 -1.15 24.05 6.85
N ASN A 78 -1.09 22.77 7.20
CA ASN A 78 -2.24 22.07 7.74
C ASN A 78 -1.85 21.32 9.00
N ASP A 79 -2.75 21.30 9.96
CA ASP A 79 -2.67 20.43 11.12
C ASP A 79 -3.02 19.01 10.64
N ILE A 80 -2.01 18.12 10.63
CA ILE A 80 -2.10 16.80 10.01
C ILE A 80 -2.90 15.83 10.88
N ASN A 81 -2.71 15.89 12.20
CA ASN A 81 -3.28 14.94 13.16
C ASN A 81 -4.52 15.52 13.91
N GLY A 82 -4.79 16.82 13.78
CA GLY A 82 -5.96 17.51 14.33
C GLY A 82 -5.78 18.02 15.77
N ASP A 83 -4.56 18.09 16.30
CA ASP A 83 -4.28 18.52 17.67
C ASP A 83 -4.07 20.04 17.83
N GLY A 84 -4.10 20.78 16.72
CA GLY A 84 -3.95 22.23 16.65
C GLY A 84 -2.50 22.69 16.48
N GLU A 85 -1.54 21.77 16.34
CA GLU A 85 -0.13 22.08 16.16
C GLU A 85 0.30 22.00 14.68
N LEU A 86 1.22 22.87 14.30
CA LEU A 86 1.84 22.87 12.98
C LEU A 86 3.29 22.46 13.15
N THR A 87 3.59 21.24 12.72
CA THR A 87 4.88 20.58 12.94
C THR A 87 5.57 20.28 11.63
N TRP A 88 6.87 19.96 11.65
CA TRP A 88 7.72 19.96 10.45
C TRP A 88 8.55 18.69 10.34
N LEU A 89 8.43 17.99 9.22
CA LEU A 89 9.08 16.71 8.98
C LEU A 89 9.60 16.63 7.55
N ASP A 90 10.91 16.40 7.39
CA ASP A 90 11.51 16.03 6.11
C ASP A 90 11.39 14.50 5.96
N ALA A 91 10.28 14.00 5.42
CA ALA A 91 9.93 12.59 5.61
C ALA A 91 10.72 11.64 4.70
N ASP A 92 11.34 10.62 5.30
CA ASP A 92 12.01 9.55 4.58
C ASP A 92 11.49 8.18 5.03
N THR A 93 11.24 7.30 4.08
CA THR A 93 10.55 6.03 4.28
C THR A 93 11.36 4.85 3.80
N TYR A 94 11.20 3.71 4.46
CA TYR A 94 12.01 2.53 4.20
C TYR A 94 11.17 1.26 4.24
N PHE A 95 11.55 0.27 3.44
CA PHE A 95 11.08 -1.10 3.57
C PHE A 95 12.22 -2.03 3.97
N TYR A 96 11.94 -2.89 4.95
CA TYR A 96 12.82 -3.95 5.45
C TYR A 96 12.08 -5.30 5.42
N HIS A 97 12.81 -6.41 5.38
CA HIS A 97 12.24 -7.70 5.79
C HIS A 97 11.96 -7.70 7.30
N ASP A 98 10.84 -8.30 7.73
CA ASP A 98 10.60 -8.54 9.15
C ASP A 98 11.17 -9.90 9.56
N THR A 99 12.39 -9.91 10.10
CA THR A 99 12.98 -11.12 10.72
C THR A 99 12.83 -11.15 12.24
N GLY A 100 11.92 -10.33 12.79
CA GLY A 100 11.64 -10.17 14.22
C GLY A 100 12.38 -9.02 14.91
N SER A 101 13.35 -8.39 14.23
CA SER A 101 14.09 -7.21 14.69
C SER A 101 14.67 -6.46 13.50
N ILE A 102 14.84 -5.14 13.61
CA ILE A 102 15.50 -4.33 12.57
C ILE A 102 16.96 -4.76 12.43
N LYS A 103 17.42 -4.98 11.20
CA LYS A 103 18.81 -5.31 10.86
C LYS A 103 19.22 -4.60 9.59
N THR A 104 20.49 -4.22 9.51
CA THR A 104 21.05 -3.61 8.29
C THR A 104 20.90 -4.50 7.07
N THR A 105 21.04 -5.82 7.24
CA THR A 105 20.89 -6.83 6.17
C THR A 105 19.47 -6.99 5.67
N ASP A 106 18.49 -6.52 6.42
CA ASP A 106 17.07 -6.69 6.10
C ASP A 106 16.54 -5.48 5.32
N ALA A 107 17.31 -4.39 5.23
CA ALA A 107 16.96 -3.21 4.44
C ALA A 107 16.77 -3.56 2.96
N ILE A 108 15.66 -3.12 2.38
CA ILE A 108 15.32 -3.38 0.97
C ILE A 108 15.51 -2.11 0.17
N PHE A 109 14.77 -1.06 0.52
CA PHE A 109 14.89 0.24 -0.11
C PHE A 109 14.40 1.40 0.74
N ARG A 110 14.71 2.62 0.28
CA ARG A 110 14.16 3.88 0.80
C ARG A 110 13.56 4.80 -0.26
N CYS A 111 12.71 5.70 0.21
CA CYS A 111 11.96 6.70 -0.52
C CYS A 111 11.79 7.96 0.34
N ASP A 112 12.32 9.07 -0.15
CA ASP A 112 12.30 10.40 0.46
C ASP A 112 11.38 11.26 -0.42
N ASP A 113 11.89 12.11 -1.30
CA ASP A 113 11.02 12.83 -2.25
C ASP A 113 10.63 12.04 -3.52
N VAL A 114 9.50 12.44 -4.10
CA VAL A 114 9.13 12.14 -5.50
C VAL A 114 10.27 12.50 -6.46
N GLU A 115 10.60 11.60 -7.39
CA GLU A 115 11.61 11.74 -8.46
C GLU A 115 13.08 11.93 -8.02
N ASN A 116 13.38 12.66 -6.94
CA ASN A 116 14.75 13.01 -6.55
C ASN A 116 15.43 11.89 -5.74
N ASN A 117 14.73 11.35 -4.72
CA ASN A 117 15.30 10.41 -3.77
C ASN A 117 14.42 9.16 -3.53
N CYS A 118 13.41 8.94 -4.37
CA CYS A 118 12.76 7.63 -4.53
C CYS A 118 13.39 6.77 -5.64
N GLY A 119 14.42 7.26 -6.34
CA GLY A 119 15.12 6.54 -7.41
C GLY A 119 14.74 6.98 -8.82
N GLY A 120 14.89 8.28 -9.12
CA GLY A 120 14.83 8.78 -10.50
C GLY A 120 15.89 8.15 -11.41
N VAL A 121 15.76 8.40 -12.72
CA VAL A 121 16.56 7.82 -13.83
C VAL A 121 18.08 8.08 -13.74
N THR A 122 18.54 8.83 -12.73
CA THR A 122 19.93 9.25 -12.53
C THR A 122 20.28 9.23 -11.04
N GLY A 123 21.02 8.21 -10.59
CA GLY A 123 22.13 8.49 -9.65
C GLY A 123 22.32 7.57 -8.44
N ALA A 124 21.28 7.08 -7.78
CA ALA A 124 21.46 6.13 -6.68
C ALA A 124 20.31 5.13 -6.67
N SER A 125 20.62 3.84 -6.86
CA SER A 125 19.66 2.82 -6.49
C SER A 125 19.49 2.95 -4.98
N ASN A 126 18.41 3.60 -4.52
CA ASN A 126 18.05 3.66 -3.10
C ASN A 126 17.55 2.29 -2.59
N TYR A 127 18.12 1.22 -3.15
CA TYR A 127 18.04 -0.16 -2.74
C TYR A 127 19.27 -0.48 -1.92
N PHE A 128 19.08 -1.26 -0.87
CA PHE A 128 20.14 -1.71 0.01
C PHE A 128 20.53 -3.16 -0.32
N ASN A 129 21.64 -3.62 0.27
CA ASN A 129 22.01 -5.04 0.27
C ASN A 129 22.12 -5.70 -1.12
N GLY A 130 22.47 -4.90 -2.14
CA GLY A 130 22.63 -5.38 -3.52
C GLY A 130 21.31 -5.64 -4.26
N TYR A 131 20.17 -5.25 -3.68
CA TYR A 131 18.90 -5.28 -4.38
C TYR A 131 18.89 -4.35 -5.59
N THR A 132 18.17 -4.78 -6.60
CA THR A 132 17.87 -4.02 -7.82
C THR A 132 16.38 -4.14 -8.11
N PRO A 133 15.80 -3.31 -8.99
CA PRO A 133 14.43 -3.51 -9.42
C PRO A 133 14.15 -4.94 -9.93
N GLY A 134 15.11 -5.62 -10.54
CA GLY A 134 14.92 -6.98 -11.07
C GLY A 134 15.07 -8.11 -10.03
N THR A 135 15.64 -7.84 -8.86
CA THR A 135 15.95 -8.86 -7.84
C THR A 135 15.27 -8.62 -6.49
N SER A 136 14.66 -7.45 -6.32
CA SER A 136 14.06 -7.05 -5.06
C SER A 136 12.72 -7.75 -4.81
N PRO A 137 12.47 -8.22 -3.57
CA PRO A 137 11.18 -8.81 -3.20
C PRO A 137 10.03 -7.79 -3.23
N LEU A 138 10.35 -6.51 -2.99
CA LEU A 138 9.47 -5.37 -3.17
C LEU A 138 10.13 -4.38 -4.13
N THR A 139 9.42 -3.99 -5.17
CA THR A 139 9.88 -2.98 -6.13
C THR A 139 9.07 -1.73 -5.98
N ARG A 140 9.69 -0.57 -6.26
CA ARG A 140 9.02 0.71 -6.18
C ARG A 140 9.02 1.42 -7.52
N THR A 141 7.97 2.19 -7.75
CA THR A 141 7.86 3.13 -8.86
C THR A 141 7.44 4.46 -8.27
N THR A 142 8.32 5.46 -8.33
CA THR A 142 7.96 6.81 -7.89
C THR A 142 6.95 7.41 -8.86
N HIS A 143 5.97 8.12 -8.32
CA HIS A 143 5.11 8.95 -9.15
C HIS A 143 5.92 10.08 -9.79
N LEU A 144 5.42 10.63 -10.87
CA LEU A 144 6.04 11.77 -11.52
C LEU A 144 5.65 13.04 -10.80
N LEU A 145 6.58 13.99 -10.79
CA LEU A 145 6.30 15.32 -10.29
C LEU A 145 5.01 15.88 -10.95
N THR A 146 4.80 15.66 -12.25
CA THR A 146 3.63 16.17 -12.99
C THR A 146 2.26 15.62 -12.56
N GLU A 147 2.21 14.60 -11.71
CA GLU A 147 0.96 14.00 -11.23
C GLU A 147 0.39 14.75 -10.02
N THR A 148 -0.93 14.79 -9.89
CA THR A 148 -1.62 15.33 -8.70
C THR A 148 -1.73 14.23 -7.64
N SER A 149 -1.16 14.45 -6.46
CA SER A 149 -1.40 13.57 -5.29
C SER A 149 -2.90 13.52 -4.96
N VAL A 150 -3.34 12.36 -4.46
CA VAL A 150 -4.74 11.98 -4.25
C VAL A 150 -5.18 12.22 -2.80
N ASP A 151 -4.26 12.25 -1.84
CA ASP A 151 -4.59 12.38 -0.40
C ASP A 151 -4.59 13.83 0.13
N GLY A 152 -4.25 14.79 -0.73
CA GLY A 152 -4.11 16.21 -0.36
C GLY A 152 -2.74 16.57 0.18
N SER A 153 -1.70 15.76 -0.09
CA SER A 153 -0.30 16.02 0.24
C SER A 153 0.04 17.48 -0.06
N ILE A 154 0.56 18.13 0.96
CA ILE A 154 0.49 19.57 1.13
C ILE A 154 1.57 20.27 0.29
N HIS A 155 2.53 19.52 -0.25
CA HIS A 155 3.60 20.06 -1.08
C HIS A 155 3.66 19.49 -2.48
N PHE A 156 4.08 20.37 -3.38
CA PHE A 156 4.51 20.04 -4.73
C PHE A 156 5.76 19.14 -4.65
N ARG A 157 5.52 17.84 -4.36
CA ARG A 157 6.35 16.71 -4.74
C ARG A 157 7.63 16.48 -3.91
N ARG A 158 7.49 16.60 -2.60
CA ARG A 158 8.61 16.51 -1.65
C ARG A 158 8.43 15.43 -0.61
N ASP A 159 7.20 15.07 -0.30
CA ASP A 159 6.94 13.92 0.53
C ASP A 159 7.01 12.62 -0.30
N PRO A 160 7.29 11.47 0.33
CA PRO A 160 7.31 10.19 -0.36
C PRO A 160 5.96 9.83 -0.98
N TRP A 161 5.94 9.69 -2.31
CA TRP A 161 4.78 9.17 -3.06
C TRP A 161 5.22 8.19 -4.15
N TYR A 162 4.87 6.92 -3.96
CA TYR A 162 5.32 5.84 -4.82
C TYR A 162 4.42 4.60 -4.73
N ASP A 163 4.36 3.86 -5.83
CA ASP A 163 3.79 2.53 -5.88
C ASP A 163 4.81 1.49 -5.45
N VAL A 164 4.34 0.45 -4.77
CA VAL A 164 5.08 -0.75 -4.39
C VAL A 164 4.45 -1.94 -5.10
N ALA A 165 5.24 -2.61 -5.93
CA ALA A 165 4.90 -3.91 -6.49
C ALA A 165 5.53 -5.03 -5.65
N VAL A 166 4.70 -5.98 -5.24
CA VAL A 166 5.08 -7.13 -4.42
C VAL A 166 5.47 -8.30 -5.32
N ASN A 167 6.77 -8.56 -5.43
CA ASN A 167 7.30 -9.70 -6.18
C ASN A 167 7.35 -10.98 -5.34
N THR A 168 7.59 -10.83 -4.03
CA THR A 168 7.63 -11.95 -3.08
C THR A 168 6.74 -11.63 -1.88
N PRO A 169 5.66 -12.37 -1.63
CA PRO A 169 4.87 -12.23 -0.40
C PRO A 169 5.72 -12.57 0.83
N GLY A 170 5.41 -11.97 1.98
CA GLY A 170 6.21 -12.14 3.19
C GLY A 170 5.87 -11.16 4.29
N ASP A 171 6.66 -11.22 5.36
CA ASP A 171 6.59 -10.30 6.48
C ASP A 171 7.65 -9.19 6.27
N TYR A 172 7.21 -7.94 6.37
CA TYR A 172 8.01 -6.74 6.09
C TYR A 172 7.83 -5.71 7.19
N GLN A 173 8.72 -4.72 7.24
CA GLN A 173 8.60 -3.55 8.10
C GLN A 173 8.68 -2.30 7.23
N PHE A 174 7.78 -1.37 7.47
CA PHE A 174 7.81 -0.02 6.93
C PHE A 174 8.31 0.92 8.01
N LEU A 175 9.34 1.70 7.74
CA LEU A 175 9.87 2.68 8.67
C LEU A 175 9.67 4.08 8.09
N ILE A 176 9.46 5.07 8.96
CA ILE A 176 9.42 6.49 8.61
C ILE A 176 10.22 7.30 9.63
N ALA A 177 11.05 8.20 9.13
CA ALA A 177 11.96 9.02 9.92
C ALA A 177 11.98 10.48 9.43
N ASP A 178 12.58 11.35 10.24
CA ASP A 178 12.97 12.71 9.85
C ASP A 178 14.32 12.69 9.17
N PHE A 179 14.37 13.04 7.91
CA PHE A 179 15.52 12.97 7.02
C PHE A 179 16.09 11.55 6.94
N ARG A 180 17.37 11.44 6.53
CA ARG A 180 18.02 10.18 6.22
C ARG A 180 18.27 9.35 7.47
N LEU A 181 17.52 8.25 7.61
CA LEU A 181 17.83 7.17 8.56
C LEU A 181 18.83 6.15 7.95
N ASP A 182 20.08 6.15 8.41
CA ASP A 182 21.03 5.10 8.04
C ASP A 182 20.58 3.72 8.59
N PRO A 183 20.75 2.60 7.85
CA PRO A 183 20.39 1.29 8.38
C PRO A 183 21.07 0.94 9.70
N ALA A 184 22.29 1.43 9.97
CA ALA A 184 22.96 1.22 11.26
C ALA A 184 22.28 2.01 12.39
N GLU A 185 21.76 3.20 12.09
CA GLU A 185 20.98 4.04 13.01
C GLU A 185 19.63 3.40 13.32
N ALA A 186 18.97 2.84 12.30
CA ALA A 186 17.73 2.07 12.47
C ALA A 186 17.94 0.88 13.44
N VAL A 187 19.08 0.18 13.33
CA VAL A 187 19.45 -0.90 14.29
C VAL A 187 19.74 -0.35 15.68
N ALA A 188 20.35 0.83 15.77
CA ALA A 188 20.61 1.49 17.05
C ALA A 188 19.34 2.04 17.72
N GLY A 189 18.23 2.17 16.97
CA GLY A 189 16.93 2.58 17.49
C GLY A 189 16.74 4.11 17.60
N MET A 190 17.58 4.90 16.94
CA MET A 190 17.38 6.35 16.82
C MET A 190 17.87 6.84 15.46
N ASN A 191 17.27 7.90 14.92
CA ASN A 191 17.87 8.61 13.80
C ASN A 191 18.88 9.64 14.33
N ALA A 192 20.18 9.34 14.24
CA ALA A 192 21.21 10.06 14.99
C ALA A 192 21.67 11.33 14.26
N GLY A 193 21.90 12.41 15.01
CA GLY A 193 22.39 13.69 14.47
C GLY A 193 21.32 14.54 13.79
N ASP A 194 20.17 13.97 13.43
CA ASP A 194 19.06 14.68 12.80
C ASP A 194 18.24 15.52 13.80
N ASN A 195 17.55 16.51 13.25
CA ASN A 195 16.71 17.46 13.98
C ASN A 195 15.60 17.98 13.07
N PHE A 196 14.40 18.08 13.63
CA PHE A 196 13.33 18.86 13.01
C PHE A 196 13.79 20.29 12.78
N SER A 197 13.47 20.81 11.60
CA SER A 197 13.72 22.19 11.21
C SER A 197 12.44 22.80 10.65
N ALA A 198 12.40 24.12 10.54
CA ALA A 198 11.27 24.81 9.93
C ALA A 198 11.78 25.73 8.82
N PRO A 199 10.95 26.03 7.82
CA PRO A 199 11.23 26.98 6.78
C PRO A 199 11.68 28.33 7.32
N THR A 200 12.55 28.96 6.55
CA THR A 200 13.02 30.30 6.88
C THR A 200 11.85 31.28 6.92
N GLY A 201 11.77 32.08 7.99
CA GLY A 201 10.72 33.07 8.18
C GLY A 201 9.46 32.57 8.89
N PHE A 202 9.40 31.29 9.29
CA PHE A 202 8.35 30.83 10.19
C PHE A 202 8.57 31.40 11.60
N VAL A 203 7.48 31.86 12.23
CA VAL A 203 7.51 32.47 13.57
C VAL A 203 7.11 31.41 14.59
N SER A 204 7.98 31.18 15.58
CA SER A 204 7.76 30.22 16.67
C SER A 204 7.46 28.79 16.21
N PRO A 205 8.36 28.15 15.44
CA PRO A 205 8.15 26.77 15.03
C PRO A 205 8.19 25.80 16.21
N ILE A 206 7.38 24.75 16.11
CA ILE A 206 7.45 23.56 16.97
C ILE A 206 8.55 22.66 16.39
N LEU A 207 9.54 22.29 17.21
CA LEU A 207 10.74 21.57 16.77
C LEU A 207 11.14 20.46 17.76
N ASP A 208 10.25 20.10 18.67
CA ASP A 208 10.38 18.98 19.59
C ASP A 208 9.62 17.74 19.12
N HIS A 209 8.72 17.87 18.16
CA HIS A 209 8.05 16.77 17.47
C HIS A 209 7.60 17.14 16.05
N ALA A 210 7.26 16.11 15.28
CA ALA A 210 6.73 16.25 13.94
C ALA A 210 5.70 15.18 13.60
N ASP A 211 4.57 15.61 13.06
CA ASP A 211 3.44 14.75 12.73
C ASP A 211 3.47 14.35 11.27
N TYR A 212 2.95 13.16 11.02
CA TYR A 212 2.80 12.64 9.67
C TYR A 212 1.54 11.80 9.55
N ARG A 213 1.08 11.65 8.31
CA ARG A 213 0.10 10.66 7.91
C ARG A 213 0.67 9.85 6.75
N VAL A 214 0.49 8.53 6.78
CA VAL A 214 0.77 7.67 5.63
C VAL A 214 -0.52 7.00 5.20
N THR A 215 -0.88 7.21 3.93
CA THR A 215 -2.01 6.57 3.30
C THR A 215 -1.51 5.42 2.41
N PHE A 216 -1.89 4.20 2.76
CA PHE A 216 -1.72 3.04 1.90
C PHE A 216 -2.99 2.85 1.09
N SER A 217 -2.87 2.66 -0.22
CA SER A 217 -4.03 2.39 -1.07
C SER A 217 -3.72 1.35 -2.15
N SER A 218 -4.74 0.63 -2.60
CA SER A 218 -4.59 -0.38 -3.65
C SER A 218 -5.92 -0.67 -4.33
N ILE A 219 -5.86 -1.02 -5.61
CA ILE A 219 -7.00 -1.51 -6.39
C ILE A 219 -7.03 -3.04 -6.52
N ASP A 220 -5.90 -3.70 -6.29
CA ASP A 220 -5.70 -5.15 -6.47
C ASP A 220 -5.35 -5.87 -5.16
N MET A 221 -5.21 -5.14 -4.05
CA MET A 221 -5.00 -5.67 -2.70
C MET A 221 -5.98 -5.05 -1.71
N TYR A 222 -6.54 -5.89 -0.85
CA TYR A 222 -7.29 -5.46 0.33
C TYR A 222 -6.31 -5.21 1.47
N ILE A 223 -6.42 -4.02 2.07
CA ILE A 223 -5.57 -3.52 3.14
C ILE A 223 -6.40 -3.48 4.41
N SER A 224 -5.87 -4.08 5.48
CA SER A 224 -6.47 -4.07 6.80
C SER A 224 -5.41 -3.92 7.88
N ILE A 225 -5.84 -3.59 9.10
CA ILE A 225 -4.95 -3.49 10.25
C ILE A 225 -5.42 -4.43 11.36
N SER A 226 -4.48 -5.13 11.98
CA SER A 226 -4.71 -6.02 13.13
C SER A 226 -3.62 -5.79 14.18
N GLY A 227 -3.98 -5.10 15.26
CA GLY A 227 -2.97 -4.57 16.20
C GLY A 227 -2.01 -3.64 15.46
N ASP A 228 -0.71 -3.90 15.61
CA ASP A 228 0.35 -3.08 15.00
C ASP A 228 0.80 -3.62 13.62
N THR A 229 0.02 -4.52 13.02
CA THR A 229 0.35 -5.17 11.74
C THR A 229 -0.68 -4.81 10.67
N ILE A 230 -0.19 -4.23 9.59
CA ILE A 230 -0.92 -3.98 8.35
C ILE A 230 -0.88 -5.27 7.52
N ILE A 231 -2.05 -5.77 7.14
CA ILE A 231 -2.23 -7.02 6.40
C ILE A 231 -2.70 -6.70 4.99
N LEU A 232 -1.95 -7.17 3.99
CA LEU A 232 -2.27 -7.04 2.57
C LEU A 232 -2.67 -8.41 2.02
N THR A 233 -3.88 -8.51 1.49
CA THR A 233 -4.39 -9.71 0.82
C THR A 233 -4.72 -9.40 -0.63
N PRO A 234 -4.24 -10.18 -1.61
CA PRO A 234 -4.66 -10.01 -2.99
C PRO A 234 -6.17 -10.10 -3.13
N VAL A 235 -6.74 -9.21 -3.92
CA VAL A 235 -8.14 -9.26 -4.32
C VAL A 235 -8.25 -10.23 -5.49
N PRO A 236 -9.12 -11.26 -5.44
CA PRO A 236 -9.28 -12.15 -6.58
C PRO A 236 -9.87 -11.41 -7.78
N GLU A 237 -9.20 -11.54 -8.93
CA GLU A 237 -9.64 -10.96 -10.19
C GLU A 237 -11.05 -11.43 -10.59
N PRO A 238 -11.82 -10.63 -11.36
CA PRO A 238 -13.18 -11.00 -11.78
C PRO A 238 -13.28 -12.38 -12.45
N GLU A 239 -12.29 -12.81 -13.23
CA GLU A 239 -12.30 -14.12 -13.88
C GLU A 239 -12.23 -15.27 -12.85
N THR A 240 -11.58 -15.05 -11.71
CA THR A 240 -11.52 -16.03 -10.61
C THR A 240 -12.92 -16.30 -10.07
N TRP A 241 -13.72 -15.25 -9.90
CA TRP A 241 -15.12 -15.37 -9.48
C TRP A 241 -15.98 -16.06 -10.54
N VAL A 242 -15.79 -15.72 -11.82
CA VAL A 242 -16.50 -16.37 -12.92
C VAL A 242 -16.18 -17.87 -12.97
N MET A 243 -14.91 -18.24 -12.82
CA MET A 243 -14.49 -19.64 -12.80
C MET A 243 -15.02 -20.40 -11.59
N LEU A 244 -15.04 -19.76 -10.41
CA LEU A 244 -15.67 -20.32 -9.22
C LEU A 244 -17.16 -20.60 -9.46
N LEU A 245 -17.89 -19.61 -9.98
CA LEU A 245 -19.32 -19.74 -10.29
C LEU A 245 -19.58 -20.79 -11.37
N ALA A 246 -18.75 -20.85 -12.41
CA ALA A 246 -18.84 -21.87 -13.45
C ALA A 246 -18.60 -23.28 -12.87
N GLY A 247 -17.62 -23.42 -11.99
CA GLY A 247 -17.34 -24.67 -11.27
C GLY A 247 -18.52 -25.12 -10.39
N LEU A 248 -19.08 -24.20 -9.60
CA LEU A 248 -20.27 -24.46 -8.78
C LEU A 248 -21.49 -24.82 -9.63
N GLY A 249 -21.68 -24.14 -10.76
CA GLY A 249 -22.73 -24.44 -11.73
C GLY A 249 -22.61 -25.86 -12.31
N LEU A 250 -21.39 -26.29 -12.65
CA LEU A 250 -21.12 -27.65 -13.15
C LEU A 250 -21.41 -28.72 -12.08
N VAL A 251 -21.01 -28.48 -10.84
CA VAL A 251 -21.31 -29.37 -9.70
C VAL A 251 -22.80 -29.50 -9.49
N GLY A 252 -23.53 -28.37 -9.45
CA GLY A 252 -24.98 -28.35 -9.32
C GLY A 252 -25.69 -29.10 -10.45
N TRP A 253 -25.27 -28.90 -11.69
CA TRP A 253 -25.81 -29.62 -12.85
C TRP A 253 -25.62 -31.14 -12.73
N ARG A 254 -24.42 -31.58 -12.32
CA ARG A 254 -24.11 -33.00 -12.14
C ARG A 254 -24.93 -33.64 -11.02
N MET A 255 -25.17 -32.93 -9.92
CA MET A 255 -26.00 -33.41 -8.81
C MET A 255 -27.46 -33.55 -9.25
N ASN A 256 -28.01 -32.58 -9.96
CA ASN A 256 -29.39 -32.62 -10.47
C ASN A 256 -29.60 -33.80 -11.44
N ASN A 257 -28.64 -34.06 -12.33
CA ASN A 257 -28.71 -35.21 -13.24
C ASN A 257 -28.67 -36.57 -12.54
N LYS A 258 -27.98 -36.69 -11.40
CA LYS A 258 -27.99 -37.92 -10.59
C LYS A 258 -29.33 -38.13 -9.88
N VAL A 259 -29.92 -37.06 -9.35
CA VAL A 259 -31.25 -37.12 -8.71
C VAL A 259 -32.32 -37.52 -9.73
N ARG A 260 -32.33 -36.88 -10.92
CA ARG A 260 -33.27 -37.22 -11.99
C ARG A 260 -33.18 -38.68 -12.45
N LYS A 261 -31.96 -39.24 -12.55
CA LYS A 261 -31.76 -40.66 -12.88
C LYS A 261 -32.29 -41.59 -11.79
N LYS A 262 -32.13 -41.25 -10.50
CA LYS A 262 -32.71 -42.03 -9.39
C LYS A 262 -34.24 -41.97 -9.36
N SER A 263 -34.83 -40.79 -9.55
CA SER A 263 -36.31 -40.64 -9.59
C SER A 263 -36.93 -41.39 -10.77
N ALA A 264 -36.29 -41.37 -11.94
CA ALA A 264 -36.75 -42.13 -13.11
C ALA A 264 -36.68 -43.66 -12.88
N ALA A 265 -35.72 -44.15 -12.09
CA ALA A 265 -35.62 -45.57 -11.76
C ALA A 265 -36.67 -46.03 -10.74
N ILE A 266 -37.16 -45.15 -9.87
CA ILE A 266 -38.20 -45.46 -8.87
C ILE A 266 -39.60 -45.49 -9.50
N VAL A 267 -39.87 -44.70 -10.54
CA VAL A 267 -41.17 -44.66 -11.23
C VAL A 267 -41.33 -45.80 -12.24
N ALA A 268 -40.24 -46.48 -12.61
CA ALA A 268 -40.22 -47.56 -13.60
C ALA A 268 -40.20 -48.99 -13.00
N GLY A 269 -40.26 -49.12 -11.67
CA GLY A 269 -40.41 -50.39 -10.96
C GLY A 269 -41.77 -50.48 -10.29
#